data_AF-A0A3D8MBY2-F1
#
_entry.id   AF-A0A3D8MBY2-F1
#
_cell.length_a   1.000
_cell.length_b   1.000
_cell.length_c   1.000
_cell.angle_alpha   90.00
_cell.angle_beta   90.00
_cell.angle_gamma   90.00
#
_symmetry.space_group_name_H-M   'P 1'
#
loop_
_entity.id
_entity.type
_entity.pdbx_description
1 polymer ?
#
loop_
_entity_poly.entity_id
_entity_poly.type
_entity_poly.pdbx_seq_one_letter_code
_entity_poly.pdbx_strand_id
1 'polypeptide(L)'
;MLSKVFGPHSGGFLFSFFAVVPYLFFNGVILYGKVDPQLGFYVLSIVVVAMVLVMGLSYFLNEIKVKRFEGNLIGAFVRISGLIFFVFLYVGFSAKAFLEYSAYQDASNPETRPERLRELEGFEIPTGYEIDNLLAGNPSSPIDLLEALSKKEEHIGTLISLVSNENTPLEILNRIASMPSFIEARKREILIQSLKKNPRIVKGDFLLIHLPSGRVTIVSR
;
A
#
# COMPACT_ATOMS: atom_id res chain seq x y z
N MET A 1 16.09 -12.71 36.38
CA MET A 1 17.29 -13.14 35.62
C MET A 1 17.58 -12.27 34.40
N LEU A 2 16.58 -11.61 33.79
CA LEU A 2 16.78 -10.68 32.66
C LEU A 2 17.33 -9.28 33.04
N SER A 3 17.28 -8.88 34.32
CA SER A 3 17.73 -7.55 34.76
C SER A 3 19.26 -7.39 34.88
N LYS A 4 20.05 -8.46 34.79
CA LYS A 4 21.53 -8.41 34.86
C LYS A 4 22.21 -8.39 33.49
N VAL A 5 21.51 -8.75 32.41
CA VAL A 5 22.04 -8.71 31.03
C VAL A 5 22.00 -7.29 30.45
N PHE A 6 21.14 -6.47 31.02
CA PHE A 6 20.75 -5.17 30.50
C PHE A 6 21.26 -4.09 31.46
N GLY A 7 22.46 -3.55 31.19
CA GLY A 7 23.09 -2.49 31.99
C GLY A 7 22.23 -1.22 32.15
N PRO A 8 22.66 -0.19 32.89
CA PRO A 8 21.84 0.99 33.22
C PRO A 8 21.24 1.73 32.01
N HIS A 9 21.76 1.51 30.81
CA HIS A 9 21.33 2.05 29.50
C HIS A 9 20.25 1.24 28.77
N SER A 10 19.82 0.10 29.33
CA SER A 10 18.93 -0.87 28.66
C SER A 10 17.44 -0.51 28.67
N GLY A 11 16.98 0.21 29.70
CA GLY A 11 15.56 0.51 29.89
C GLY A 11 15.01 1.41 28.78
N GLY A 12 15.78 2.42 28.35
CA GLY A 12 15.39 3.28 27.24
C GLY A 12 15.32 2.55 25.91
N PHE A 13 16.24 1.60 25.68
CA PHE A 13 16.24 0.77 24.48
C PHE A 13 15.04 -0.17 24.42
N LEU A 14 14.77 -0.90 25.51
CA LEU A 14 13.65 -1.84 25.55
C LEU A 14 12.31 -1.12 25.33
N PHE A 15 12.11 0.02 25.99
CA PHE A 15 10.91 0.83 25.79
C PHE A 15 10.78 1.28 24.33
N SER A 16 11.86 1.80 23.74
CA SER A 16 11.85 2.30 22.36
C SER A 16 11.62 1.19 21.33
N PHE A 17 12.13 -0.01 21.61
CA PHE A 17 11.87 -1.19 20.78
C PHE A 17 10.39 -1.58 20.77
N PHE A 18 9.73 -1.61 21.93
CA PHE A 18 8.29 -1.86 21.96
C PHE A 18 7.47 -0.70 21.45
N ALA A 19 7.97 0.54 21.61
CA ALA A 19 7.32 1.71 21.06
C ALA A 19 7.10 1.50 19.56
N VAL A 20 8.09 1.00 18.80
CA VAL A 20 8.06 0.82 17.33
C VAL A 20 7.08 -0.24 16.78
N VAL A 21 6.46 -1.05 17.64
CA VAL A 21 5.64 -2.19 17.21
C VAL A 21 4.43 -1.78 16.35
N PRO A 22 3.61 -0.77 16.70
CA PRO A 22 2.51 -0.32 15.84
C PRO A 22 2.96 0.05 14.42
N TYR A 23 4.04 0.83 14.29
CA TYR A 23 4.59 1.20 12.98
C TYR A 23 4.98 -0.05 12.16
N LEU A 24 5.70 -1.00 12.77
CA LEU A 24 6.09 -2.24 12.10
C LEU A 24 4.89 -3.13 11.76
N PHE A 25 3.91 -3.21 12.65
CA PHE A 25 2.72 -4.04 12.47
C PHE A 25 1.91 -3.59 11.25
N PHE A 26 1.57 -2.30 11.16
CA PHE A 26 0.78 -1.78 10.04
C PHE A 26 1.48 -1.98 8.70
N ASN A 27 2.78 -1.66 8.62
CA ASN A 27 3.57 -1.89 7.42
C ASN A 27 3.70 -3.40 7.09
N GLY A 28 3.86 -4.25 8.10
CA GLY A 28 4.00 -5.69 7.92
C GLY A 28 2.78 -6.33 7.28
N VAL A 29 1.56 -5.88 7.64
CA VAL A 29 0.34 -6.38 7.00
C VAL A 29 0.23 -5.94 5.55
N ILE A 30 0.60 -4.70 5.23
CA ILE A 30 0.61 -4.19 3.84
C ILE A 30 1.55 -5.02 2.94
N LEU A 31 2.63 -5.55 3.50
CA LEU A 31 3.62 -6.37 2.79
C LEU A 31 3.21 -7.84 2.62
N TYR A 32 2.27 -8.34 3.41
CA TYR A 32 1.95 -9.76 3.45
C TYR A 32 1.39 -10.26 2.10
N GLY A 33 2.05 -11.26 1.50
CA GLY A 33 1.62 -11.89 0.25
C GLY A 33 1.96 -11.10 -1.03
N LYS A 34 2.65 -9.96 -0.93
CA LYS A 34 3.02 -9.15 -2.10
C LYS A 34 4.30 -9.62 -2.77
N VAL A 35 4.30 -9.57 -4.10
CA VAL A 35 5.47 -9.82 -4.94
C VAL A 35 5.58 -8.67 -5.94
N ASP A 36 6.28 -7.61 -5.55
CA ASP A 36 6.54 -6.44 -6.41
C ASP A 36 8.05 -6.13 -6.44
N PRO A 37 8.65 -5.75 -7.59
CA PRO A 37 10.04 -5.35 -7.67
C PRO A 37 10.45 -4.20 -6.73
N GLN A 38 9.53 -3.27 -6.42
CA GLN A 38 9.74 -2.13 -5.54
C GLN A 38 9.60 -2.48 -4.06
N LEU A 39 9.08 -3.67 -3.74
CA LEU A 39 8.86 -4.16 -2.38
C LEU A 39 10.14 -4.11 -1.55
N GLY A 40 11.29 -4.45 -2.14
CA GLY A 40 12.58 -4.43 -1.46
C GLY A 40 12.97 -3.04 -0.95
N PHE A 41 12.74 -1.99 -1.76
CA PHE A 41 13.01 -0.62 -1.35
C PHE A 41 12.07 -0.16 -0.23
N TYR A 42 10.79 -0.56 -0.28
CA TYR A 42 9.84 -0.22 0.77
C TYR A 42 10.19 -0.91 2.10
N VAL A 43 10.50 -2.21 2.07
CA VAL A 43 10.97 -2.96 3.26
C VAL A 43 12.22 -2.31 3.86
N LEU A 44 13.20 -1.96 3.02
CA LEU A 44 14.40 -1.27 3.46
C LEU A 44 14.07 0.07 4.14
N SER A 45 13.15 0.85 3.56
CA SER A 45 12.72 2.13 4.15
C SER A 45 12.07 1.95 5.53
N ILE A 46 11.24 0.91 5.71
CA ILE A 46 10.60 0.59 6.99
C ILE A 46 11.64 0.25 8.05
N VAL A 47 12.61 -0.59 7.70
CA VAL A 47 13.70 -0.98 8.60
C VAL A 47 14.56 0.22 8.99
N VAL A 48 14.92 1.08 8.03
CA VAL A 48 15.70 2.31 8.29
C VAL A 48 14.94 3.27 9.21
N VAL A 49 13.66 3.54 8.93
CA VAL A 49 12.83 4.41 9.78
C VAL A 49 12.71 3.83 11.19
N ALA A 50 12.43 2.53 11.32
CA ALA A 50 12.33 1.87 12.62
C ALA A 50 13.64 1.97 13.42
N MET A 51 14.80 1.77 12.78
CA MET A 51 16.10 1.92 13.43
C MET A 51 16.33 3.36 13.93
N VAL A 52 16.05 4.37 13.10
CA VAL A 52 16.19 5.78 13.48
C VAL A 52 15.28 6.13 14.67
N LEU A 53 14.03 5.68 14.65
CA LEU A 53 13.07 5.93 15.73
C LEU A 53 13.51 5.25 17.03
N VAL A 54 13.91 3.98 16.98
CA VAL A 54 14.38 3.24 18.16
C VAL A 54 15.64 3.88 18.72
N MET A 55 16.64 4.16 17.89
CA MET A 55 17.92 4.74 18.34
C MET A 55 17.74 6.13 18.93
N GLY A 56 16.98 7.01 18.27
CA GLY A 56 16.76 8.37 18.73
C GLY A 56 15.96 8.44 20.03
N LEU A 57 14.86 7.69 20.14
CA LEU A 57 14.08 7.63 21.37
C LEU A 57 14.90 7.05 22.54
N SER A 58 15.67 5.99 22.27
CA SER A 58 16.57 5.38 23.26
C SER A 58 17.62 6.36 23.76
N TYR A 59 18.21 7.14 22.84
CA TYR A 59 19.21 8.14 23.16
C TYR A 59 18.66 9.20 24.12
N PHE A 60 17.52 9.82 23.80
CA PHE A 60 16.96 10.89 24.62
C PHE A 60 16.41 10.38 25.96
N LEU A 61 15.80 9.19 26.00
CA LEU A 61 15.38 8.56 27.26
C LEU A 61 16.57 8.28 28.19
N ASN A 62 17.67 7.78 27.63
CA ASN A 62 18.89 7.53 28.39
C ASN A 62 19.57 8.82 28.87
N GLU A 63 19.64 9.85 28.02
CA GLU A 63 20.18 11.17 28.41
C GLU A 63 19.39 11.80 29.57
N ILE A 64 18.05 11.74 29.52
CA ILE A 64 17.19 12.25 30.60
C ILE A 64 17.39 11.45 31.88
N LYS A 65 17.51 10.11 31.77
CA LYS A 65 17.71 9.23 32.92
C LYS A 65 19.06 9.47 33.60
N VAL A 66 20.14 9.55 32.82
CA VAL A 66 21.52 9.69 33.34
C VAL A 66 21.72 11.06 33.97
N LYS A 67 21.27 12.13 33.31
CA LYS A 67 21.57 13.51 33.71
C LYS A 67 20.36 14.20 34.38
N ARG A 68 19.49 13.41 35.02
CA ARG A 68 18.23 13.88 35.65
C ARG A 68 18.45 14.96 36.72
N PHE A 69 19.63 14.97 37.35
CA PHE A 69 20.01 15.87 38.43
C PHE A 69 21.29 16.67 38.15
N GLU A 70 21.85 16.58 36.94
CA GLU A 70 23.09 17.26 36.57
C GLU A 70 22.92 17.99 35.22
N GLY A 71 22.85 19.31 35.25
CA GLY A 71 22.83 20.13 34.04
C GLY A 71 22.25 21.52 34.23
N ASN A 72 22.62 22.44 33.33
CA ASN A 72 21.99 23.75 33.20
C ASN A 72 20.60 23.63 32.53
N LEU A 73 19.78 24.69 32.66
CA LEU A 73 18.43 24.73 32.08
C LEU A 73 18.41 24.46 30.57
N ILE A 74 19.43 24.93 29.85
CA ILE A 74 19.56 24.75 28.40
C ILE A 74 19.71 23.27 28.04
N GLY A 75 20.56 22.52 28.75
CA GLY A 75 20.76 21.10 28.52
C GLY A 75 19.50 20.27 28.82
N ALA A 76 18.76 20.62 29.86
CA ALA A 76 17.47 19.99 30.16
C ALA A 76 16.45 20.24 29.05
N PHE A 77 16.37 21.49 28.56
CA PHE A 77 15.49 21.87 27.45
C PHE A 77 15.79 21.05 26.19
N VAL A 78 17.06 20.96 25.77
CA VAL A 78 17.46 20.19 24.56
C VAL A 78 17.07 18.72 24.65
N ARG A 79 17.25 18.09 25.82
CA ARG A 79 16.90 16.67 26.01
C ARG A 79 15.39 16.45 25.95
N ILE A 80 14.63 17.32 26.61
CA ILE A 80 13.16 17.23 26.62
C ILE A 80 12.60 17.53 25.23
N SER A 81 13.08 18.56 24.54
CA SER A 81 12.65 18.89 23.19
C SER A 81 12.99 17.77 22.21
N GLY A 82 14.17 17.15 22.34
CA GLY A 82 14.55 15.99 21.54
C GLY A 82 13.68 14.76 21.80
N LEU A 83 13.36 14.47 23.06
CA LEU A 83 12.40 13.41 23.41
C LEU A 83 11.03 13.67 22.78
N ILE A 84 10.51 14.88 22.95
CA ILE A 84 9.21 15.30 22.39
C ILE A 84 9.23 15.14 20.87
N PHE A 85 10.29 15.59 20.19
CA PHE A 85 10.46 15.46 18.75
C PHE A 85 10.38 13.99 18.29
N PHE A 86 11.13 13.09 18.94
CA PHE A 86 11.09 11.66 18.58
C PHE A 86 9.75 11.00 18.90
N VAL A 87 9.07 11.40 19.97
CA VAL A 87 7.69 10.94 20.25
C VAL A 87 6.74 11.41 19.15
N PHE A 88 6.85 12.66 18.70
CA PHE A 88 6.05 13.15 17.57
C PHE A 88 6.33 12.41 16.26
N LEU A 89 7.61 12.15 15.93
CA LEU A 89 7.96 11.32 14.78
C LEU A 89 7.36 9.93 14.92
N TYR A 90 7.44 9.34 16.11
CA TYR A 90 6.91 8.01 16.37
C TYR A 90 5.40 7.91 16.08
N VAL A 91 4.64 8.86 16.64
CA VAL A 91 3.19 8.96 16.41
C VAL A 91 2.89 9.25 14.95
N GLY A 92 3.62 10.18 14.31
CA GLY A 92 3.41 10.55 12.92
C GLY A 92 3.63 9.41 11.94
N PHE A 93 4.75 8.68 12.06
CA PHE A 93 5.03 7.51 11.22
C PHE A 93 4.03 6.38 11.47
N SER A 94 3.64 6.14 12.72
CA SER A 94 2.63 5.12 13.05
C SER A 94 1.25 5.48 12.50
N ALA A 95 0.85 6.75 12.62
CA ALA A 95 -0.42 7.24 12.10
C ALA A 95 -0.46 7.17 10.56
N LYS A 96 0.63 7.54 9.89
CA LYS A 96 0.74 7.39 8.44
C LYS A 96 0.60 5.92 8.03
N ALA A 97 1.35 5.02 8.66
CA ALA A 97 1.27 3.58 8.39
C ALA A 97 -0.13 3.01 8.65
N PHE A 98 -0.81 3.49 9.70
CA PHE A 98 -2.19 3.12 9.99
C PHE A 98 -3.16 3.57 8.89
N LEU A 99 -3.02 4.80 8.38
CA LEU A 99 -3.86 5.29 7.27
C LEU A 99 -3.65 4.46 6.00
N GLU A 100 -2.38 4.17 5.65
CA GLU A 100 -2.04 3.30 4.51
C GLU A 100 -2.62 1.89 4.70
N TYR A 101 -2.51 1.34 5.91
CA TYR A 101 -3.09 0.05 6.27
C TYR A 101 -4.62 0.04 6.18
N SER A 102 -5.29 1.07 6.69
CA SER A 102 -6.75 1.19 6.65
C SER A 102 -7.24 1.28 5.20
N ALA A 103 -6.59 2.09 4.37
CA ALA A 103 -6.91 2.19 2.94
C ALA A 103 -6.77 0.84 2.23
N TYR A 104 -5.72 0.09 2.55
CA TYR A 104 -5.50 -1.26 2.00
C TYR A 104 -6.60 -2.24 2.43
N GLN A 105 -6.99 -2.25 3.71
CA GLN A 105 -8.08 -3.09 4.22
C GLN A 105 -9.40 -2.76 3.55
N ASP A 106 -9.74 -1.47 3.48
CA ASP A 106 -10.98 -0.99 2.86
C ASP A 106 -11.01 -1.35 1.36
N ALA A 107 -9.91 -1.16 0.63
CA ALA A 107 -9.86 -1.46 -0.81
C ALA A 107 -9.91 -2.97 -1.11
N SER A 108 -9.35 -3.83 -0.24
CA SER A 108 -9.34 -5.29 -0.42
C SER A 108 -10.59 -5.99 0.09
N ASN A 109 -11.42 -5.32 0.90
CA ASN A 109 -12.63 -5.91 1.46
C ASN A 109 -13.80 -5.82 0.45
N PRO A 110 -14.37 -6.95 -0.01
CA PRO A 110 -15.48 -6.97 -0.96
C PRO A 110 -16.78 -6.39 -0.39
N GLU A 111 -16.89 -6.20 0.93
CA GLU A 111 -18.06 -5.61 1.59
C GLU A 111 -17.93 -4.10 1.79
N THR A 112 -16.82 -3.49 1.41
CA THR A 112 -16.62 -2.05 1.55
C THR A 112 -17.62 -1.29 0.70
N ARG A 113 -18.23 -0.27 1.32
CA ARG A 113 -19.25 0.55 0.67
C ARG A 113 -18.69 1.29 -0.55
N PRO A 114 -19.47 1.44 -1.62
CA PRO A 114 -19.04 2.18 -2.82
C PRO A 114 -18.56 3.60 -2.53
N GLU A 115 -19.19 4.31 -1.58
CA GLU A 115 -18.77 5.65 -1.17
C GLU A 115 -17.33 5.66 -0.66
N ARG A 116 -16.97 4.69 0.19
CA ARG A 116 -15.63 4.58 0.76
C ARG A 116 -14.60 4.22 -0.32
N LEU A 117 -14.96 3.36 -1.27
CA LEU A 117 -14.07 3.02 -2.39
C LEU A 117 -13.76 4.23 -3.27
N ARG A 118 -14.73 5.14 -3.48
CA ARG A 118 -14.49 6.42 -4.18
C ARG A 118 -13.53 7.33 -3.42
N GLU A 119 -13.63 7.40 -2.09
CA GLU A 119 -12.72 8.20 -1.27
C GLU A 119 -11.25 7.74 -1.36
N LEU A 120 -11.03 6.47 -1.73
CA LEU A 120 -9.70 5.90 -1.89
C LEU A 120 -9.13 6.11 -3.30
N GLU A 121 -9.91 6.67 -4.22
CA GLU A 121 -9.43 7.01 -5.56
C GLU A 121 -8.25 7.99 -5.46
N GLY A 122 -7.11 7.62 -6.05
CA GLY A 122 -5.91 8.46 -6.02
C GLY A 122 -5.19 8.46 -4.67
N PHE A 123 -5.55 7.58 -3.73
CA PHE A 123 -4.80 7.40 -2.51
C PHE A 123 -3.42 6.79 -2.81
N GLU A 124 -2.37 7.60 -2.68
CA GLU A 124 -1.00 7.18 -2.97
C GLU A 124 -0.40 6.40 -1.81
N ILE A 125 0.21 5.25 -2.12
CA ILE A 125 1.04 4.50 -1.18
C ILE A 125 2.44 4.25 -1.74
N PRO A 126 3.46 4.05 -0.88
CA PRO A 126 4.84 3.86 -1.32
C PRO A 126 5.07 2.65 -2.24
N THR A 127 4.13 1.69 -2.27
CA THR A 127 4.18 0.50 -3.14
C THR A 127 3.55 0.75 -4.52
N GLY A 128 3.37 2.01 -4.93
CA GLY A 128 2.83 2.37 -6.23
C GLY A 128 1.29 2.32 -6.30
N TYR A 129 0.78 1.77 -7.40
CA TYR A 129 -0.64 1.78 -7.76
C TYR A 129 -1.43 0.59 -7.19
N GLU A 130 -1.00 0.06 -6.05
CA GLU A 130 -1.60 -1.15 -5.48
C GLU A 130 -3.01 -0.90 -4.91
N ILE A 131 -3.30 0.30 -4.40
CA ILE A 131 -4.68 0.67 -4.05
C ILE A 131 -5.57 0.65 -5.31
N ASP A 132 -5.09 1.20 -6.43
CA ASP A 132 -5.83 1.16 -7.71
C ASP A 132 -6.10 -0.29 -8.16
N ASN A 133 -5.12 -1.20 -7.99
CA ASN A 133 -5.29 -2.63 -8.31
C ASN A 133 -6.41 -3.27 -7.48
N LEU A 134 -6.45 -2.98 -6.18
CA LEU A 134 -7.46 -3.48 -5.26
C LEU A 134 -8.84 -2.90 -5.58
N LEU A 135 -8.94 -1.58 -5.78
CA LEU A 135 -10.18 -0.91 -6.17
C LEU A 135 -10.70 -1.47 -7.50
N ALA A 136 -9.84 -1.64 -8.51
CA ALA A 136 -10.23 -2.22 -9.79
C ALA A 136 -10.74 -3.66 -9.67
N GLY A 137 -10.17 -4.46 -8.75
CA GLY A 137 -10.53 -5.86 -8.53
C GLY A 137 -11.69 -6.07 -7.56
N ASN A 138 -12.06 -5.05 -6.78
CA ASN A 138 -13.08 -5.17 -5.75
C ASN A 138 -14.47 -5.30 -6.38
N PRO A 139 -15.26 -6.34 -6.05
CA PRO A 139 -16.59 -6.51 -6.61
C PRO A 139 -17.55 -5.39 -6.22
N SER A 140 -17.36 -4.70 -5.09
CA SER A 140 -18.24 -3.58 -4.69
C SER A 140 -17.86 -2.24 -5.31
N SER A 141 -16.81 -2.19 -6.15
CA SER A 141 -16.40 -0.96 -6.81
C SER A 141 -17.47 -0.45 -7.77
N PRO A 142 -17.89 0.82 -7.64
CA PRO A 142 -18.93 1.37 -8.49
C PRO A 142 -18.40 1.66 -9.90
N ILE A 143 -19.29 1.64 -10.88
CA ILE A 143 -18.93 1.75 -12.31
C ILE A 143 -18.15 3.01 -12.63
N ASP A 144 -18.49 4.15 -12.01
CA ASP A 144 -17.79 5.42 -12.22
C ASP A 144 -16.33 5.37 -11.76
N LEU A 145 -16.05 4.68 -10.64
CA LEU A 145 -14.68 4.43 -10.18
C LEU A 145 -13.92 3.52 -11.15
N LEU A 146 -14.55 2.43 -11.61
CA LEU A 146 -13.94 1.54 -12.60
C LEU A 146 -13.61 2.28 -13.91
N GLU A 147 -14.49 3.17 -14.37
CA GLU A 147 -14.26 4.02 -15.54
C GLU A 147 -13.06 4.95 -15.33
N ALA A 148 -12.95 5.58 -14.16
CA ALA A 148 -11.82 6.44 -13.84
C ALA A 148 -10.48 5.67 -13.80
N LEU A 149 -10.46 4.49 -13.17
CA LEU A 149 -9.29 3.61 -13.14
C LEU A 149 -8.90 3.10 -14.53
N SER A 150 -9.87 2.87 -15.42
CA SER A 150 -9.61 2.39 -16.79
C SER A 150 -8.81 3.36 -17.66
N LYS A 151 -8.79 4.64 -17.28
CA LYS A 151 -8.07 5.71 -18.00
C LYS A 151 -6.57 5.76 -17.64
N LYS A 152 -6.14 5.04 -16.60
CA LYS A 152 -4.73 4.91 -16.18
C LYS A 152 -4.04 3.81 -16.98
N GLU A 153 -3.89 3.99 -18.29
CA GLU A 153 -3.45 2.95 -19.23
C GLU A 153 -2.03 2.42 -18.96
N GLU A 154 -1.20 3.20 -18.27
CA GLU A 154 0.15 2.85 -17.87
C GLU A 154 0.19 1.83 -16.71
N HIS A 155 -0.88 1.73 -15.91
CA HIS A 155 -1.00 0.85 -14.75
C HIS A 155 -1.50 -0.54 -15.16
N ILE A 156 -0.60 -1.35 -15.72
CA ILE A 156 -0.94 -2.68 -16.24
C ILE A 156 -1.61 -3.59 -15.20
N GLY A 157 -1.19 -3.52 -13.93
CA GLY A 157 -1.82 -4.28 -12.84
C GLY A 157 -3.29 -3.90 -12.65
N THR A 158 -3.59 -2.60 -12.73
CA THR A 158 -4.96 -2.07 -12.56
C THR A 158 -5.84 -2.53 -13.71
N LEU A 159 -5.34 -2.51 -14.94
CA LEU A 159 -6.07 -3.02 -16.10
C LEU A 159 -6.35 -4.54 -16.00
N ILE A 160 -5.39 -5.33 -15.50
CA ILE A 160 -5.59 -6.76 -15.26
C ILE A 160 -6.67 -6.99 -14.19
N SER A 161 -6.65 -6.21 -13.11
CA SER A 161 -7.67 -6.26 -12.06
C SER A 161 -9.07 -5.89 -12.60
N LEU A 162 -9.17 -4.83 -13.40
CA LEU A 162 -10.43 -4.45 -14.08
C LEU A 162 -10.95 -5.60 -14.95
N VAL A 163 -10.08 -6.22 -15.73
CA VAL A 163 -10.43 -7.37 -16.56
C VAL A 163 -10.87 -8.58 -15.73
N SER A 164 -10.37 -8.74 -14.51
CA SER A 164 -10.72 -9.87 -13.65
C SER A 164 -12.01 -9.63 -12.86
N ASN A 165 -12.43 -8.37 -12.72
CA ASN A 165 -13.63 -7.98 -12.00
C ASN A 165 -14.90 -8.25 -12.84
N GLU A 166 -15.84 -9.00 -12.26
CA GLU A 166 -17.11 -9.35 -12.91
C GLU A 166 -18.02 -8.12 -13.12
N ASN A 167 -17.90 -7.09 -12.27
CA ASN A 167 -18.70 -5.87 -12.37
C ASN A 167 -18.15 -4.85 -13.38
N THR A 168 -17.02 -5.12 -14.01
CA THR A 168 -16.48 -4.27 -15.07
C THR A 168 -17.42 -4.28 -16.28
N PRO A 169 -17.93 -3.11 -16.72
CA PRO A 169 -18.80 -3.01 -17.88
C PRO A 169 -18.12 -3.46 -19.18
N LEU A 170 -18.95 -3.94 -20.12
CA LEU A 170 -18.51 -4.37 -21.45
C LEU A 170 -17.76 -3.27 -22.22
N GLU A 171 -18.15 -2.01 -22.04
CA GLU A 171 -17.50 -0.86 -22.70
C GLU A 171 -16.04 -0.69 -22.23
N ILE A 172 -15.80 -0.80 -20.91
CA ILE A 172 -14.45 -0.77 -20.33
C ILE A 172 -13.63 -1.94 -20.85
N LEU A 173 -14.19 -3.16 -20.86
CA LEU A 173 -13.48 -4.34 -21.38
C LEU A 173 -13.11 -4.17 -22.86
N ASN A 174 -14.00 -3.59 -23.68
CA ASN A 174 -13.70 -3.27 -25.08
C ASN A 174 -12.62 -2.19 -25.23
N ARG A 175 -12.65 -1.15 -24.39
CA ARG A 175 -11.59 -0.13 -24.35
C ARG A 175 -10.23 -0.80 -24.10
N ILE A 176 -10.14 -1.64 -23.05
CA ILE A 176 -8.90 -2.37 -22.72
C ILE A 176 -8.46 -3.29 -23.87
N ALA A 177 -9.39 -4.02 -24.50
CA ALA A 177 -9.09 -4.90 -25.64
C ALA A 177 -8.60 -4.15 -26.89
N SER A 178 -9.01 -2.89 -27.05
CA SER A 178 -8.69 -2.04 -28.20
C SER A 178 -7.59 -1.01 -27.94
N MET A 179 -7.02 -0.98 -26.72
CA MET A 179 -5.93 -0.07 -26.36
C MET A 179 -4.77 -0.15 -27.38
N PRO A 180 -4.29 0.99 -27.88
CA PRO A 180 -3.24 1.03 -28.88
C PRO A 180 -1.92 0.45 -28.33
N SER A 181 -1.15 -0.18 -29.20
CA SER A 181 0.12 -0.87 -28.91
C SER A 181 1.28 0.04 -28.46
N PHE A 182 1.00 1.28 -28.04
CA PHE A 182 1.98 2.10 -27.30
C PHE A 182 2.35 1.43 -25.96
N ILE A 183 1.45 0.59 -25.48
CA ILE A 183 1.73 -0.42 -24.47
C ILE A 183 2.56 -1.53 -25.15
N GLU A 184 3.82 -1.72 -24.74
CA GLU A 184 4.74 -2.78 -25.21
C GLU A 184 4.00 -4.05 -25.63
N ALA A 185 4.32 -4.65 -26.80
CA ALA A 185 3.61 -5.81 -27.34
C ALA A 185 3.39 -6.95 -26.30
N ARG A 186 4.30 -7.08 -25.33
CA ARG A 186 4.20 -7.99 -24.19
C ARG A 186 2.99 -7.72 -23.28
N LYS A 187 2.74 -6.46 -22.92
CA LYS A 187 1.62 -6.06 -22.06
C LYS A 187 0.27 -6.28 -22.74
N ARG A 188 0.18 -6.04 -24.06
CA ARG A 188 -1.02 -6.34 -24.85
C ARG A 188 -1.36 -7.83 -24.81
N GLU A 189 -0.35 -8.70 -24.98
CA GLU A 189 -0.56 -10.15 -24.88
C GLU A 189 -1.06 -10.54 -23.48
N ILE A 190 -0.47 -9.97 -22.41
CA ILE A 190 -0.92 -10.22 -21.03
C ILE A 190 -2.40 -9.82 -20.86
N LEU A 191 -2.82 -8.65 -21.36
CA LEU A 191 -4.21 -8.20 -21.27
C LEU A 191 -5.17 -9.12 -22.04
N ILE A 192 -4.81 -9.55 -23.25
CA ILE A 192 -5.61 -10.50 -24.03
C ILE A 192 -5.74 -11.83 -23.29
N GLN A 193 -4.66 -12.32 -22.68
CA GLN A 193 -4.69 -13.56 -21.89
C GLN A 193 -5.53 -13.40 -20.62
N SER A 194 -5.50 -12.25 -19.96
CA SER A 194 -6.38 -11.94 -18.84
C SER A 194 -7.84 -11.86 -19.28
N LEU A 195 -8.13 -11.26 -20.44
CA LEU A 195 -9.49 -11.16 -20.99
C LEU A 195 -10.12 -12.53 -21.24
N LYS A 196 -9.34 -13.48 -21.77
CA LYS A 196 -9.78 -14.88 -21.94
C LYS A 196 -10.20 -15.56 -20.64
N LYS A 197 -9.69 -15.08 -19.49
CA LYS A 197 -9.97 -15.59 -18.15
C LYS A 197 -11.05 -14.78 -17.42
N ASN A 198 -11.57 -13.70 -18.00
CA ASN A 198 -12.63 -12.91 -17.37
C ASN A 198 -13.84 -13.81 -17.04
N PRO A 199 -14.42 -13.72 -15.81
CA PRO A 199 -15.51 -14.60 -15.39
C PRO A 199 -16.72 -14.60 -16.34
N ARG A 200 -17.09 -13.46 -16.90
CA ARG A 200 -18.25 -13.30 -17.80
C ARG A 200 -17.96 -13.84 -19.21
N ILE A 201 -16.71 -13.81 -19.65
CA ILE A 201 -16.28 -14.48 -20.89
C ILE A 201 -16.28 -15.99 -20.70
N VAL A 202 -15.76 -16.50 -19.58
CA VAL A 202 -15.72 -17.94 -19.27
C VAL A 202 -17.12 -18.53 -19.07
N LYS A 203 -18.02 -17.80 -18.40
CA LYS A 203 -19.44 -18.18 -18.26
C LYS A 203 -20.20 -18.14 -19.59
N GLY A 204 -19.68 -17.42 -20.58
CA GLY A 204 -20.28 -17.29 -21.91
C GLY A 204 -21.31 -16.15 -22.03
N ASP A 205 -21.36 -15.23 -21.06
CA ASP A 205 -22.15 -13.99 -21.14
C ASP A 205 -21.57 -13.05 -22.20
N PHE A 206 -20.25 -13.08 -22.34
CA PHE A 206 -19.48 -12.29 -23.31
C PHE A 206 -18.69 -13.21 -24.25
N LEU A 207 -18.58 -12.82 -25.52
CA LEU A 207 -17.80 -13.51 -26.53
C LEU A 207 -16.59 -12.66 -26.94
N LEU A 208 -15.40 -13.27 -26.86
CA LEU A 208 -14.15 -12.68 -27.33
C LEU A 208 -13.98 -12.99 -28.82
N ILE A 209 -14.05 -11.96 -29.68
CA ILE A 209 -13.94 -12.10 -31.14
C ILE A 209 -12.59 -11.57 -31.60
N HIS A 210 -11.86 -12.40 -32.35
CA HIS A 210 -10.63 -12.02 -33.05
C HIS A 210 -10.97 -11.43 -34.41
N LEU A 211 -10.60 -10.17 -34.64
CA LEU A 211 -10.82 -9.47 -35.91
C LEU A 211 -9.67 -9.78 -36.89
N PRO A 212 -9.93 -9.76 -38.21
CA PRO A 212 -8.89 -9.94 -39.24
C PRO A 212 -7.75 -8.92 -39.15
N SER A 213 -7.99 -7.76 -38.51
CA SER A 213 -7.00 -6.72 -38.24
C SER A 213 -6.01 -7.08 -37.12
N GLY A 214 -6.12 -8.26 -36.51
CA GLY A 214 -5.33 -8.66 -35.34
C GLY A 214 -5.79 -8.03 -34.02
N ARG A 215 -6.87 -7.22 -34.06
CA ARG A 215 -7.52 -6.66 -32.87
C ARG A 215 -8.50 -7.64 -32.25
N VAL A 216 -8.84 -7.41 -30.99
CA VAL A 216 -9.82 -8.22 -30.25
C VAL A 216 -10.96 -7.31 -29.82
N THR A 217 -12.19 -7.80 -29.90
CA THR A 217 -13.39 -7.11 -29.40
C THR A 217 -14.22 -8.09 -28.59
N ILE A 218 -15.05 -7.56 -27.70
CA ILE A 218 -15.89 -8.34 -26.80
C ILE A 218 -17.33 -7.92 -27.08
N VAL A 219 -18.19 -8.89 -27.31
CA VAL A 219 -19.61 -8.64 -27.54
C VAL A 219 -20.44 -9.37 -26.49
N SER A 220 -21.58 -8.78 -26.12
CA SER A 220 -22.58 -9.52 -25.34
C SER A 220 -23.13 -10.65 -26.19
N ARG A 221 -23.34 -11.80 -25.57
CA ARG A 221 -24.17 -12.85 -26.14
C ARG A 221 -25.65 -12.45 -26.08
#